data_AF-A0A068V8R9-F1
#
_entry.id   AF-A0A068V8R9-F1
#
_cell.length_a   1.000
_cell.length_b   1.000
_cell.length_c   1.000
_cell.angle_alpha   90.00
_cell.angle_beta   90.00
_cell.angle_gamma   90.00
#
_symmetry.space_group_name_H-M   'P 1'
#
loop_
_entity.id
_entity.type
_entity.pdbx_description
1 polymer ?
#
loop_
_entity_poly.entity_id
_entity_poly.type
_entity_poly.pdbx_seq_one_letter_code
_entity_poly.pdbx_strand_id
1 'polypeptide(L)'
;MSTKIMFMASSLSQVRPLTCAAAGGLSSGRLVPQPPDLIKWVKREGGFVHQAVKVAQQLDGLGLIATAEIPKGSDLIVLPEHIPLRFEASEADSEKGSYSSLIKLAQHIPEELWAMKLGLKLLQERAKKGSFWWSYISNLPETYSVPIFFQGEDIKNLQYAPLLSQVNKRCRFLLDFDKAVKIKIENLRSEDHPFGGQDVDASALGWAMSAVSSRAFRLHGNKRPDGSHINVPMMLPLIDMCNHSFNPNAEIVQEQDTANGRMLVKAPGIQIKRDDLLLLNYGNLNNDLFLLDYGFVIPSNPYDCVELKYDSALLDAAGMAAGISSPNFSSPLPWQQQILSQLNLRGEDAQLKISLGGSELVDGRLLAALRVILSNDKEAVQKHDLTTLKSLSAEAPLGISNEVAALRTIIALCVIALGHFPTKLMEDESLLKQSVSASTALAIQFRIQKKALIIDAMRNLTRRVKSLSSKESVTF
;
A
#
# COMPACT_ATOMS: atom_id res chain seq x y z
N MET A 1 -4.25 -55.15 33.16
CA MET A 1 -4.57 -55.32 31.73
C MET A 1 -5.56 -54.24 31.31
N SER A 2 -5.13 -53.24 30.55
CA SER A 2 -5.90 -52.72 29.41
C SER A 2 -5.03 -51.69 28.69
N THR A 3 -4.38 -52.14 27.64
CA THR A 3 -3.50 -51.38 26.77
C THR A 3 -4.39 -50.51 25.86
N LYS A 4 -4.38 -49.18 26.03
CA LYS A 4 -5.03 -48.27 25.09
C LYS A 4 -4.20 -48.20 23.81
N ILE A 5 -4.71 -48.84 22.76
CA ILE A 5 -4.18 -48.82 21.41
C ILE A 5 -4.29 -47.38 20.87
N MET A 6 -3.12 -46.79 20.62
CA MET A 6 -2.97 -45.52 19.93
C MET A 6 -3.14 -45.79 18.43
N PHE A 7 -4.27 -45.36 17.85
CA PHE A 7 -4.44 -45.38 16.40
C PHE A 7 -3.53 -44.30 15.78
N MET A 8 -2.37 -44.72 15.30
CA MET A 8 -1.62 -43.98 14.29
C MET A 8 -2.39 -44.07 12.98
N ALA A 9 -3.02 -42.98 12.56
CA ALA A 9 -3.50 -42.85 11.20
C ALA A 9 -2.36 -42.32 10.33
N SER A 10 -1.68 -43.22 9.62
CA SER A 10 -0.74 -42.87 8.55
C SER A 10 -1.43 -42.99 7.18
N SER A 11 -1.41 -41.86 6.45
CA SER A 11 -1.43 -41.73 4.99
C SER A 11 -2.65 -42.20 4.19
N LEU A 12 -3.30 -41.25 3.50
CA LEU A 12 -3.55 -41.28 2.04
C LEU A 12 -3.87 -39.83 1.56
N SER A 13 -3.19 -39.39 0.48
CA SER A 13 -3.20 -38.06 -0.16
C SER A 13 -2.79 -36.82 0.68
N GLN A 14 -1.49 -36.60 0.88
CA GLN A 14 -0.95 -35.33 1.39
C GLN A 14 -1.05 -34.20 0.35
N VAL A 15 -2.25 -33.70 0.09
CA VAL A 15 -2.48 -32.47 -0.69
C VAL A 15 -2.61 -31.33 0.32
N ARG A 16 -1.83 -30.24 0.13
CA ARG A 16 -1.80 -29.12 1.09
C ARG A 16 -2.92 -28.14 0.76
N PRO A 17 -3.92 -27.95 1.63
CA PRO A 17 -5.05 -27.08 1.32
C PRO A 17 -4.59 -25.65 1.03
N LEU A 18 -5.17 -25.07 -0.01
CA LEU A 18 -4.92 -23.68 -0.43
C LEU A 18 -5.84 -22.69 0.28
N THR A 19 -7.02 -23.12 0.70
CA THR A 19 -7.98 -22.29 1.46
C THR A 19 -7.39 -21.85 2.80
N CYS A 20 -7.51 -20.57 3.12
CA CYS A 20 -7.12 -20.00 4.40
C CYS A 20 -8.38 -19.60 5.20
N ALA A 21 -8.31 -19.75 6.54
CA ALA A 21 -9.38 -19.31 7.44
C ALA A 21 -9.33 -17.79 7.65
N ALA A 22 -10.47 -17.19 8.02
CA ALA A 22 -10.56 -15.77 8.35
C ALA A 22 -9.71 -15.43 9.59
N ALA A 23 -9.13 -14.22 9.60
CA ALA A 23 -8.23 -13.78 10.67
C ALA A 23 -8.93 -13.74 12.05
N GLY A 24 -8.33 -14.39 13.05
CA GLY A 24 -8.80 -14.43 14.43
C GLY A 24 -7.95 -13.65 15.45
N GLY A 25 -6.88 -12.96 15.03
CA GLY A 25 -6.00 -12.21 15.93
C GLY A 25 -4.88 -11.42 15.25
N LEU A 26 -4.23 -10.51 16.00
CA LEU A 26 -3.13 -9.62 15.52
C LEU A 26 -1.85 -10.38 15.18
N SER A 27 -1.56 -11.49 15.87
CA SER A 27 -0.42 -12.34 15.55
C SER A 27 -0.82 -13.40 14.55
N SER A 28 -0.60 -13.15 13.25
CA SER A 28 -0.71 -14.24 12.30
C SER A 28 0.40 -15.24 12.61
N GLY A 29 0.01 -16.45 13.00
CA GLY A 29 0.90 -17.60 12.96
C GLY A 29 1.52 -17.75 11.56
N ARG A 30 2.65 -18.43 11.50
CA ARG A 30 3.19 -18.91 10.22
C ARG A 30 2.23 -19.96 9.65
N LEU A 31 2.20 -20.09 8.34
CA LEU A 31 1.40 -21.06 7.59
C LEU A 31 1.58 -22.50 8.12
N VAL A 32 2.78 -22.81 8.62
CA VAL A 32 3.06 -24.05 9.34
C VAL A 32 3.58 -23.69 10.75
N PRO A 33 3.08 -24.34 11.83
CA PRO A 33 3.50 -24.03 13.20
C PRO A 33 5.01 -24.23 13.47
N GLN A 34 5.62 -25.22 12.82
CA GLN A 34 7.05 -25.51 12.90
C GLN A 34 7.62 -25.63 11.49
N PRO A 35 7.83 -24.50 10.79
CA PRO A 35 8.36 -24.54 9.44
C PRO A 35 9.87 -24.78 9.46
N PRO A 36 10.46 -25.20 8.31
CA PRO A 36 11.90 -25.26 8.16
C PRO A 36 12.57 -23.92 8.53
N ASP A 37 13.77 -24.01 9.09
CA ASP A 37 14.56 -22.83 9.45
C ASP A 37 14.98 -22.06 8.19
N LEU A 38 14.41 -20.86 8.03
CA LEU A 38 14.60 -20.03 6.85
C LEU A 38 16.04 -19.56 6.68
N ILE A 39 16.75 -19.26 7.78
CA ILE A 39 18.16 -18.84 7.75
C ILE A 39 19.03 -20.01 7.30
N LYS A 40 18.80 -21.21 7.85
CA LYS A 40 19.53 -22.42 7.44
C LYS A 40 19.27 -22.74 5.97
N TRP A 41 18.03 -22.57 5.50
CA TRP A 41 17.69 -22.75 4.10
C TRP A 41 18.48 -21.79 3.20
N VAL A 42 18.42 -20.48 3.47
CA VAL A 42 19.18 -19.48 2.69
C VAL A 42 20.67 -19.81 2.63
N LYS A 43 21.28 -20.16 3.77
CA LYS A 43 22.70 -20.54 3.83
C LYS A 43 23.02 -21.79 3.01
N ARG A 44 22.16 -22.81 3.09
CA ARG A 44 22.33 -24.07 2.35
C ARG A 44 22.25 -23.85 0.84
N GLU A 45 21.37 -22.94 0.40
CA GLU A 45 21.22 -22.59 -1.01
C GLU A 45 22.29 -21.60 -1.52
N GLY A 46 23.37 -21.38 -0.75
CA GLY A 46 24.51 -20.55 -1.15
C GLY A 46 24.41 -19.07 -0.80
N GLY A 47 23.38 -18.68 -0.04
CA GLY A 47 23.23 -17.32 0.48
C GLY A 47 24.07 -17.05 1.73
N PHE A 48 24.23 -15.77 2.04
CA PHE A 48 24.89 -15.31 3.26
C PHE A 48 23.85 -14.73 4.21
N VAL A 49 24.01 -14.99 5.51
CA VAL A 49 23.26 -14.33 6.59
C VAL A 49 24.22 -14.06 7.73
N HIS A 50 24.37 -12.78 8.08
CA HIS A 50 25.25 -12.34 9.14
C HIS A 50 24.91 -13.05 10.46
N GLN A 51 25.94 -13.49 11.19
CA GLN A 51 25.78 -14.37 12.36
C GLN A 51 24.95 -13.77 13.50
N ALA A 52 24.90 -12.44 13.58
CA ALA A 52 24.09 -11.73 14.57
C ALA A 52 22.62 -11.58 14.15
N VAL A 53 22.22 -11.93 12.91
CA VAL A 53 20.85 -11.75 12.44
C VAL A 53 20.00 -12.97 12.83
N LYS A 54 18.87 -12.73 13.48
CA LYS A 54 17.89 -13.77 13.82
C LYS A 54 16.47 -13.34 13.52
N VAL A 55 15.59 -14.32 13.29
CA VAL A 55 14.14 -14.13 13.26
C VAL A 55 13.63 -14.16 14.70
N ALA A 56 12.84 -13.15 15.09
CA ALA A 56 12.23 -13.04 16.41
C ALA A 56 10.76 -12.60 16.34
N GLN A 57 10.00 -12.95 17.37
CA GLN A 57 8.65 -12.42 17.56
C GLN A 57 8.72 -10.99 18.13
N GLN A 58 7.94 -10.10 17.54
CA GLN A 58 7.79 -8.68 17.90
C GLN A 58 6.31 -8.39 18.21
N LEU A 59 6.04 -7.15 18.62
CA LEU A 59 4.68 -6.64 18.84
C LEU A 59 3.83 -6.75 17.56
N ASP A 60 4.40 -6.39 16.41
CA ASP A 60 3.71 -6.32 15.12
C ASP A 60 3.86 -7.60 14.26
N GLY A 61 4.22 -8.72 14.90
CA GLY A 61 4.44 -10.00 14.22
C GLY A 61 5.90 -10.43 14.23
N LEU A 62 6.33 -11.18 13.22
CA LEU A 62 7.73 -11.61 13.12
C LEU A 62 8.59 -10.52 12.50
N GLY A 63 9.84 -10.43 12.95
CA GLY A 63 10.83 -9.54 12.34
C GLY A 63 12.25 -10.06 12.47
N LEU A 64 13.20 -9.33 11.89
CA LEU A 64 14.63 -9.58 12.08
C LEU A 64 15.20 -8.70 13.19
N ILE A 65 16.09 -9.28 14.00
CA ILE A 65 16.78 -8.61 15.11
C ILE A 65 18.28 -8.90 15.06
N ALA A 66 19.10 -7.95 15.49
CA ALA A 66 20.53 -8.11 15.70
C ALA A 66 20.82 -8.62 17.13
N THR A 67 21.40 -9.80 17.29
CA THR A 67 21.77 -10.36 18.61
C THR A 67 23.13 -9.88 19.13
N ALA A 68 23.83 -9.08 18.34
CA ALA A 68 25.10 -8.46 18.67
C ALA A 68 25.25 -7.20 17.81
N GLU A 69 26.22 -6.35 18.14
CA GLU A 69 26.53 -5.20 17.30
C GLU A 69 26.98 -5.64 15.90
N ILE A 70 26.51 -4.92 14.88
CA ILE A 70 26.89 -5.13 13.48
C ILE A 70 27.49 -3.82 12.96
N PRO A 71 28.75 -3.84 12.47
CA PRO A 71 29.40 -2.65 11.93
C PRO A 71 28.63 -2.03 10.76
N LYS A 72 28.80 -0.71 10.59
CA LYS A 72 28.26 0.01 9.43
C LYS A 72 28.83 -0.58 8.12
N GLY A 73 28.00 -0.63 7.08
CA GLY A 73 28.39 -1.16 5.77
C GLY A 73 28.56 -2.68 5.70
N SER A 74 28.29 -3.41 6.79
CA SER A 74 28.27 -4.87 6.75
C SER A 74 27.14 -5.39 5.88
N ASP A 75 27.43 -6.46 5.13
CA ASP A 75 26.41 -7.30 4.53
C ASP A 75 25.62 -7.98 5.66
N LEU A 76 24.29 -7.91 5.56
CA LEU A 76 23.37 -8.52 6.51
C LEU A 76 22.84 -9.83 5.95
N ILE A 77 22.34 -9.80 4.72
CA ILE A 77 21.78 -10.94 3.99
C ILE A 77 22.21 -10.83 2.53
N VAL A 78 22.63 -11.94 1.91
CA VAL A 78 22.86 -12.03 0.46
C VAL A 78 22.07 -13.22 -0.06
N LEU A 79 21.18 -12.96 -1.03
CA LEU A 79 20.42 -13.98 -1.74
C LEU A 79 21.06 -14.23 -3.11
N PRO A 80 21.40 -15.51 -3.43
CA PRO A 80 21.70 -15.94 -4.80
C PRO A 80 20.49 -15.78 -5.73
N GLU A 81 20.75 -15.70 -7.03
CA GLU A 81 19.75 -15.39 -8.06
C GLU A 81 18.53 -16.33 -8.09
N HIS A 82 18.71 -17.60 -7.73
CA HIS A 82 17.65 -18.61 -7.79
C HIS A 82 16.73 -18.62 -6.56
N ILE A 83 17.06 -17.88 -5.49
CA ILE A 83 16.25 -17.82 -4.27
C ILE A 83 15.00 -16.93 -4.43
N PRO A 84 15.09 -15.68 -4.94
CA PRO A 84 13.93 -14.82 -5.16
C PRO A 84 12.80 -15.51 -5.92
N LEU A 85 11.57 -15.38 -5.43
CA LEU A 85 10.39 -15.89 -6.12
C LEU A 85 9.86 -14.83 -7.07
N ARG A 86 9.84 -15.15 -8.36
CA ARG A 86 9.46 -14.25 -9.46
C ARG A 86 8.38 -14.88 -10.34
N PHE A 87 7.66 -14.04 -11.07
CA PHE A 87 6.76 -14.46 -12.15
C PHE A 87 7.39 -14.05 -13.48
N GLU A 88 7.99 -15.00 -14.20
CA GLU A 88 8.68 -14.74 -15.47
C GLU A 88 7.87 -15.33 -16.63
N ALA A 89 7.13 -14.48 -17.35
CA ALA A 89 6.48 -14.90 -18.58
C ALA A 89 7.49 -14.88 -19.73
N SER A 90 8.31 -15.92 -19.87
CA SER A 90 9.16 -16.09 -21.05
C SER A 90 8.36 -16.72 -22.20
N GLU A 91 8.65 -16.32 -23.44
CA GLU A 91 8.02 -16.91 -24.64
C GLU A 91 8.35 -18.41 -24.77
N ALA A 92 9.55 -18.82 -24.35
CA ALA A 92 9.98 -20.23 -24.39
C ALA A 92 9.24 -21.14 -23.39
N ASP A 93 8.80 -20.59 -22.25
CA ASP A 93 8.06 -21.34 -21.22
C ASP A 93 6.53 -21.37 -21.49
N SER A 94 6.06 -20.57 -22.46
CA SER A 94 4.64 -20.51 -22.83
C SER A 94 4.14 -21.78 -23.56
N GLU A 95 5.06 -22.62 -24.04
CA GLU A 95 4.78 -23.81 -24.83
C GLU A 95 4.75 -25.13 -24.04
N LYS A 96 5.04 -25.14 -22.71
CA LYS A 96 5.11 -26.39 -21.93
C LYS A 96 4.23 -26.40 -20.67
N GLY A 97 3.23 -27.28 -20.69
CA GLY A 97 2.53 -27.81 -19.51
C GLY A 97 1.81 -26.77 -18.64
N SER A 98 1.77 -27.05 -17.34
CA SER A 98 1.03 -26.26 -16.34
C SER A 98 1.42 -24.78 -16.22
N TYR A 99 2.61 -24.39 -16.70
CA TYR A 99 3.05 -22.99 -16.72
C TYR A 99 2.32 -22.15 -17.79
N SER A 100 1.99 -22.76 -18.94
CA SER A 100 1.18 -22.11 -19.99
C SER A 100 -0.21 -21.71 -19.47
N SER A 101 -0.84 -22.58 -18.67
CA SER A 101 -2.13 -22.30 -18.02
C SER A 101 -2.03 -21.13 -17.04
N LEU A 102 -0.94 -21.03 -16.28
CA LEU A 102 -0.68 -19.95 -15.34
C LEU A 102 -0.53 -18.59 -16.05
N ILE A 103 0.22 -18.54 -17.15
CA ILE A 103 0.40 -17.33 -17.97
C ILE A 103 -0.95 -16.85 -18.53
N LYS A 104 -1.77 -17.78 -19.05
CA LYS A 104 -3.11 -17.45 -19.55
C LYS A 104 -4.01 -16.86 -18.47
N LEU A 105 -3.94 -17.38 -17.24
CA LEU A 105 -4.64 -16.78 -16.10
C LEU A 105 -4.12 -15.38 -15.78
N ALA A 106 -2.80 -15.20 -15.77
CA ALA A 106 -2.17 -13.92 -15.46
C ALA A 106 -2.51 -12.79 -16.47
N GLN A 107 -2.78 -13.14 -17.73
CA GLN A 107 -3.22 -12.19 -18.77
C GLN A 107 -4.60 -11.55 -18.47
N HIS A 108 -5.43 -12.21 -17.66
CA HIS A 108 -6.75 -11.69 -17.27
C HIS A 108 -6.69 -10.79 -16.02
N ILE A 109 -5.50 -10.62 -15.43
CA ILE A 109 -5.31 -9.81 -14.22
C ILE A 109 -5.02 -8.35 -14.63
N PRO A 110 -5.82 -7.38 -14.14
CA PRO A 110 -5.55 -5.96 -14.36
C PRO A 110 -4.16 -5.55 -13.89
N GLU A 111 -3.51 -4.61 -14.60
CA GLU A 111 -2.15 -4.18 -14.26
C GLU A 111 -2.03 -3.58 -12.85
N GLU A 112 -3.07 -2.88 -12.39
CA GLU A 112 -3.17 -2.34 -11.03
C GLU A 112 -3.20 -3.43 -9.94
N LEU A 113 -3.61 -4.66 -10.27
CA LEU A 113 -3.63 -5.83 -9.37
C LEU A 113 -2.44 -6.77 -9.63
N TRP A 114 -1.29 -6.20 -10.04
CA TRP A 114 -0.06 -6.91 -10.37
C TRP A 114 0.35 -7.97 -9.32
N ALA A 115 0.07 -7.73 -8.04
CA ALA A 115 0.41 -8.64 -6.94
C ALA A 115 -0.21 -10.03 -7.15
N MET A 116 -1.40 -10.10 -7.77
CA MET A 116 -2.07 -11.36 -8.07
C MET A 116 -1.32 -12.17 -9.14
N LYS A 117 -0.57 -11.55 -10.07
CA LYS A 117 0.23 -12.30 -11.07
C LYS A 117 1.30 -13.15 -10.38
N LEU A 118 2.09 -12.53 -9.48
CA LEU A 118 3.05 -13.27 -8.66
C LEU A 118 2.35 -14.16 -7.61
N GLY A 119 1.15 -13.78 -7.15
CA GLY A 119 0.33 -14.58 -6.26
C GLY A 119 -0.09 -15.93 -6.87
N LEU A 120 -0.38 -15.96 -8.18
CA LEU A 120 -0.64 -17.21 -8.90
C LEU A 120 0.57 -18.16 -8.86
N LYS A 121 1.78 -17.63 -9.06
CA LYS A 121 3.02 -18.43 -8.94
C LYS A 121 3.25 -18.90 -7.50
N LEU A 122 2.97 -18.05 -6.51
CA LEU A 122 3.03 -18.44 -5.11
C LEU A 122 2.07 -19.60 -4.79
N LEU A 123 0.84 -19.57 -5.31
CA LEU A 123 -0.13 -20.66 -5.16
C LEU A 123 0.31 -21.94 -5.87
N GLN A 124 0.85 -21.83 -7.08
CA GLN A 124 1.42 -22.97 -7.80
C GLN A 124 2.52 -23.65 -6.97
N GLU A 125 3.47 -22.88 -6.42
CA GLU A 125 4.55 -23.43 -5.60
C GLU A 125 4.06 -23.95 -4.25
N ARG A 126 3.05 -23.32 -3.64
CA ARG A 126 2.40 -23.83 -2.43
C ARG A 126 1.73 -25.19 -2.67
N ALA A 127 1.07 -25.35 -3.81
CA ALA A 127 0.40 -26.60 -4.20
C ALA A 127 1.39 -27.72 -4.58
N LYS A 128 2.57 -27.37 -5.09
CA LYS A 128 3.58 -28.31 -5.58
C LYS A 128 4.25 -29.08 -4.44
N LYS A 129 4.13 -30.41 -4.48
CA LYS A 129 4.93 -31.31 -3.63
C LYS A 129 6.41 -31.18 -3.96
N GLY A 130 7.25 -31.08 -2.94
CA GLY A 130 8.69 -30.88 -3.12
C GLY A 130 9.06 -29.54 -3.76
N SER A 131 8.21 -28.52 -3.65
CA SER A 131 8.57 -27.16 -4.09
C SER A 131 9.88 -26.72 -3.43
N PHE A 132 10.78 -26.18 -4.25
CA PHE A 132 12.04 -25.58 -3.81
C PHE A 132 11.80 -24.48 -2.76
N TRP A 133 10.78 -23.64 -2.98
CA TRP A 133 10.42 -22.54 -2.10
C TRP A 133 9.61 -22.95 -0.87
N TRP A 134 9.35 -24.24 -0.64
CA TRP A 134 8.53 -24.65 0.51
C TRP A 134 9.08 -24.17 1.86
N SER A 135 10.41 -24.16 2.04
CA SER A 135 11.05 -23.62 3.24
C SER A 135 10.73 -22.14 3.47
N TYR A 136 10.53 -21.38 2.39
CA TYR A 136 10.08 -20.00 2.45
C TYR A 136 8.56 -19.89 2.64
N ILE A 137 7.77 -20.54 1.78
CA ILE A 137 6.31 -20.44 1.76
C ILE A 137 5.70 -20.86 3.10
N SER A 138 6.23 -21.90 3.74
CA SER A 138 5.76 -22.36 5.06
C SER A 138 6.05 -21.39 6.21
N ASN A 139 6.98 -20.44 6.01
CA ASN A 139 7.25 -19.36 6.97
C ASN A 139 6.37 -18.12 6.76
N LEU A 140 5.63 -18.02 5.65
CA LEU A 140 4.72 -16.90 5.41
C LEU A 140 3.57 -16.88 6.44
N PRO A 141 2.97 -15.71 6.73
CA PRO A 141 1.76 -15.61 7.53
C PRO A 141 0.62 -16.50 6.99
N GLU A 142 -0.09 -17.18 7.90
CA GLU A 142 -1.33 -17.89 7.59
C GLU A 142 -2.47 -16.93 7.22
N THR A 143 -2.51 -15.76 7.86
CA THR A 143 -3.54 -14.73 7.68
C THR A 143 -2.90 -13.34 7.61
N TYR A 144 -3.64 -12.36 7.08
CA TYR A 144 -3.18 -10.98 6.95
C TYR A 144 -4.23 -10.02 7.49
N SER A 145 -3.78 -8.88 8.01
CA SER A 145 -4.63 -7.83 8.59
C SER A 145 -5.13 -6.82 7.55
N VAL A 146 -5.18 -7.19 6.26
CA VAL A 146 -5.68 -6.32 5.20
C VAL A 146 -7.21 -6.33 5.15
N PRO A 147 -7.88 -5.23 4.75
CA PRO A 147 -9.33 -5.10 4.81
C PRO A 147 -10.15 -6.14 4.05
N ILE A 148 -9.59 -6.82 3.04
CA ILE A 148 -10.31 -7.89 2.31
C ILE A 148 -10.64 -9.10 3.19
N PHE A 149 -9.98 -9.24 4.35
CA PHE A 149 -10.27 -10.27 5.35
C PHE A 149 -11.12 -9.77 6.53
N PHE A 150 -11.51 -8.50 6.53
CA PHE A 150 -12.33 -7.95 7.60
C PHE A 150 -13.76 -8.47 7.51
N GLN A 151 -14.39 -8.63 8.68
CA GLN A 151 -15.82 -8.86 8.75
C GLN A 151 -16.58 -7.63 8.24
N GLY A 152 -17.80 -7.82 7.76
CA GLY A 152 -18.60 -6.72 7.17
C GLY A 152 -18.79 -5.52 8.10
N GLU A 153 -18.86 -5.74 9.41
CA GLU A 153 -18.94 -4.68 10.43
C GLU A 153 -17.62 -3.88 10.53
N ASP A 154 -16.47 -4.56 10.46
CA ASP A 154 -15.15 -3.92 10.49
C ASP A 154 -14.85 -3.14 9.22
N ILE A 155 -15.31 -3.62 8.06
CA ILE A 155 -15.26 -2.84 6.81
C ILE A 155 -16.06 -1.55 7.00
N LYS A 156 -17.28 -1.60 7.54
CA LYS A 156 -18.08 -0.40 7.82
C LYS A 156 -17.39 0.54 8.81
N ASN A 157 -16.64 0.00 9.76
CA ASN A 157 -15.87 0.78 10.73
C ASN A 157 -14.73 1.60 10.11
N LEU A 158 -14.31 1.36 8.86
CA LEU A 158 -13.33 2.22 8.18
C LEU A 158 -13.86 3.64 7.93
N GLN A 159 -15.18 3.79 7.73
CA GLN A 159 -15.87 5.08 7.60
C GLN A 159 -15.26 6.07 6.59
N TYR A 160 -14.57 5.56 5.57
CA TYR A 160 -13.82 6.37 4.61
C TYR A 160 -14.02 5.85 3.19
N ALA A 161 -14.83 6.57 2.42
CA ALA A 161 -15.33 6.13 1.13
C ALA A 161 -14.25 5.75 0.09
N PRO A 162 -13.13 6.50 -0.05
CA PRO A 162 -12.08 6.14 -1.00
C PRO A 162 -11.49 4.75 -0.74
N LEU A 163 -11.18 4.43 0.52
CA LEU A 163 -10.67 3.12 0.91
C LEU A 163 -11.73 2.03 0.71
N LEU A 164 -12.97 2.27 1.14
CA LEU A 164 -14.09 1.32 0.98
C LEU A 164 -14.30 0.93 -0.49
N SER A 165 -14.20 1.88 -1.41
CA SER A 165 -14.28 1.64 -2.85
C SER A 165 -13.19 0.68 -3.32
N GLN A 166 -11.95 0.86 -2.86
CA GLN A 166 -10.82 -0.03 -3.20
C GLN A 166 -11.01 -1.44 -2.62
N VAL A 167 -11.47 -1.56 -1.37
CA VAL A 167 -11.76 -2.86 -0.74
C VAL A 167 -12.83 -3.61 -1.54
N ASN A 168 -13.94 -2.95 -1.86
CA ASN A 168 -15.03 -3.55 -2.64
C ASN A 168 -14.56 -3.98 -4.03
N LYS A 169 -13.74 -3.16 -4.70
CA LYS A 169 -13.14 -3.48 -6.00
C LYS A 169 -12.28 -4.75 -5.92
N ARG A 170 -11.42 -4.87 -4.91
CA ARG A 170 -10.56 -6.05 -4.70
C ARG A 170 -11.37 -7.30 -4.38
N CYS A 171 -12.34 -7.21 -3.47
CA CYS A 171 -13.22 -8.33 -3.14
C CYS A 171 -14.01 -8.81 -4.37
N ARG A 172 -14.54 -7.87 -5.17
CA ARG A 172 -15.28 -8.20 -6.40
C ARG A 172 -14.38 -8.88 -7.42
N PHE A 173 -13.18 -8.36 -7.64
CA PHE A 173 -12.19 -8.98 -8.51
C PHE A 173 -11.89 -10.42 -8.07
N LEU A 174 -11.60 -10.67 -6.78
CA LEU A 174 -11.27 -12.01 -6.28
C LEU A 174 -12.42 -13.01 -6.50
N LEU A 175 -13.67 -12.59 -6.27
CA LEU A 175 -14.86 -13.42 -6.49
C LEU A 175 -15.12 -13.74 -7.96
N ASP A 176 -14.91 -12.77 -8.85
CA ASP A 176 -15.07 -12.98 -10.29
C ASP A 176 -13.90 -13.79 -10.87
N PHE A 177 -12.68 -13.56 -10.35
CA PHE A 177 -11.48 -14.26 -10.79
C PHE A 177 -11.45 -15.71 -10.32
N ASP A 178 -11.95 -16.04 -9.12
CA ASP A 178 -12.18 -17.43 -8.67
C ASP A 178 -12.98 -18.23 -9.72
N LYS A 179 -14.11 -17.69 -10.19
CA LYS A 179 -14.93 -18.34 -11.22
C LYS A 179 -14.16 -18.52 -12.52
N ALA A 180 -13.41 -17.50 -12.95
CA ALA A 180 -12.61 -17.57 -14.16
C ALA A 180 -11.50 -18.64 -14.05
N VAL A 181 -10.85 -18.74 -12.88
CA VAL A 181 -9.85 -19.77 -12.59
C VAL A 181 -10.48 -21.16 -12.67
N LYS A 182 -11.61 -21.40 -11.99
CA LYS A 182 -12.34 -22.68 -12.02
C LYS A 182 -12.66 -23.12 -13.45
N ILE A 183 -13.30 -22.26 -14.24
CA ILE A 183 -13.66 -22.55 -15.64
C ILE A 183 -12.41 -22.90 -16.47
N LYS A 184 -11.28 -22.22 -16.22
CA LYS A 184 -10.06 -22.42 -17.00
C LYS A 184 -9.36 -23.73 -16.66
N ILE A 185 -9.46 -24.21 -15.42
CA ILE A 185 -8.73 -25.40 -14.94
C ILE A 185 -9.56 -26.68 -14.90
N GLU A 186 -10.90 -26.60 -14.91
CA GLU A 186 -11.84 -27.73 -14.75
C GLU A 186 -11.58 -28.92 -15.69
N ASN A 187 -11.18 -28.64 -16.94
CA ASN A 187 -10.96 -29.68 -17.96
C ASN A 187 -9.49 -29.92 -18.30
N LEU A 188 -8.56 -29.41 -17.48
CA LEU A 188 -7.13 -29.63 -17.69
C LEU A 188 -6.71 -31.02 -17.20
N ARG A 189 -5.81 -31.67 -17.95
CA ARG A 189 -5.15 -32.89 -17.48
C ARG A 189 -4.32 -32.56 -16.24
N SER A 190 -4.10 -33.55 -15.35
CA SER A 190 -3.34 -33.34 -14.11
C SER A 190 -1.93 -32.76 -14.34
N GLU A 191 -1.29 -33.09 -15.47
CA GLU A 191 0.03 -32.59 -15.88
C GLU A 191 0.02 -31.10 -16.27
N ASP A 192 -1.12 -30.62 -16.78
CA ASP A 192 -1.35 -29.25 -17.22
C ASP A 192 -2.03 -28.39 -16.15
N HIS A 193 -2.44 -29.00 -15.03
CA HIS A 193 -3.14 -28.31 -13.96
C HIS A 193 -2.17 -27.45 -13.12
N PRO A 194 -2.29 -26.10 -13.13
CA PRO A 194 -1.33 -25.19 -12.50
C PRO A 194 -1.17 -25.39 -10.99
N PHE A 195 -2.20 -25.93 -10.33
CA PHE A 195 -2.22 -26.16 -8.89
C PHE A 195 -2.25 -27.65 -8.49
N GLY A 196 -1.79 -28.54 -9.39
CA GLY A 196 -1.67 -29.97 -9.08
C GLY A 196 -3.00 -30.66 -8.73
N GLY A 197 -4.08 -30.31 -9.44
CA GLY A 197 -5.43 -30.84 -9.23
C GLY A 197 -6.22 -30.22 -8.07
N GLN A 198 -5.70 -29.17 -7.43
CA GLN A 198 -6.39 -28.49 -6.33
C GLN A 198 -7.28 -27.35 -6.81
N ASP A 199 -8.43 -27.22 -6.17
CA ASP A 199 -9.27 -26.03 -6.33
C ASP A 199 -8.62 -24.79 -5.73
N VAL A 200 -8.84 -23.66 -6.39
CA VAL A 200 -8.40 -22.33 -5.95
C VAL A 200 -9.63 -21.45 -5.83
N ASP A 201 -10.00 -21.12 -4.59
CA ASP A 201 -11.13 -20.25 -4.28
C ASP A 201 -10.68 -18.79 -4.05
N ALA A 202 -11.65 -17.90 -3.87
CA ALA A 202 -11.40 -16.49 -3.57
C ALA A 202 -10.56 -16.27 -2.29
N SER A 203 -10.60 -17.17 -1.30
CA SER A 203 -9.80 -17.07 -0.08
C SER A 203 -8.32 -17.37 -0.36
N ALA A 204 -8.03 -18.42 -1.13
CA ALA A 204 -6.69 -18.76 -1.57
C ALA A 204 -6.08 -17.65 -2.44
N LEU A 205 -6.86 -17.09 -3.37
CA LEU A 205 -6.46 -15.93 -4.18
C LEU A 205 -6.18 -14.69 -3.32
N GLY A 206 -7.08 -14.40 -2.38
CA GLY A 206 -6.91 -13.29 -1.43
C GLY A 206 -5.64 -13.45 -0.61
N TRP A 207 -5.39 -14.65 -0.05
CA TRP A 207 -4.18 -14.93 0.73
C TRP A 207 -2.91 -14.72 -0.11
N ALA A 208 -2.88 -15.23 -1.33
CA ALA A 208 -1.72 -15.10 -2.19
C ALA A 208 -1.47 -13.66 -2.64
N MET A 209 -2.53 -12.92 -2.97
CA MET A 209 -2.45 -11.51 -3.31
C MET A 209 -1.92 -10.69 -2.13
N SER A 210 -2.41 -10.92 -0.91
CA SER A 210 -1.95 -10.25 0.31
C SER A 210 -0.52 -10.63 0.71
N ALA A 211 -0.14 -11.89 0.53
CA ALA A 211 1.22 -12.34 0.74
C ALA A 211 2.19 -11.57 -0.17
N VAL A 212 1.85 -11.45 -1.44
CA VAL A 212 2.69 -10.74 -2.41
C VAL A 212 2.67 -9.23 -2.17
N SER A 213 1.50 -8.61 -2.00
CA SER A 213 1.40 -7.15 -1.84
C SER A 213 2.17 -6.64 -0.63
N SER A 214 2.19 -7.43 0.46
CA SER A 214 2.87 -7.06 1.71
C SER A 214 4.38 -7.32 1.72
N ARG A 215 4.92 -8.14 0.80
CA ARG A 215 6.29 -8.70 0.90
C ARG A 215 7.12 -8.63 -0.37
N ALA A 216 6.51 -8.33 -1.52
CA ALA A 216 7.24 -8.24 -2.77
C ALA A 216 7.89 -6.86 -2.95
N PHE A 217 9.07 -6.87 -3.55
CA PHE A 217 9.84 -5.68 -3.92
C PHE A 217 9.91 -5.58 -5.44
N ARG A 218 9.85 -4.36 -5.97
CA ARG A 218 10.08 -4.09 -7.40
C ARG A 218 11.55 -3.76 -7.59
N LEU A 219 12.30 -4.67 -8.21
CA LEU A 219 13.75 -4.56 -8.38
C LEU A 219 14.12 -4.77 -9.84
N HIS A 220 15.35 -4.43 -10.22
CA HIS A 220 15.76 -4.48 -11.63
C HIS A 220 15.76 -5.94 -12.10
N GLY A 221 15.02 -6.21 -13.16
CA GLY A 221 15.10 -7.46 -13.90
C GLY A 221 16.16 -7.39 -14.99
N ASN A 222 15.97 -8.21 -16.01
CA ASN A 222 16.88 -8.30 -17.15
C ASN A 222 17.10 -6.93 -17.82
N LYS A 223 18.36 -6.68 -18.17
CA LYS A 223 18.76 -5.49 -18.91
C LYS A 223 18.22 -5.59 -20.34
N ARG A 224 17.54 -4.53 -20.80
CA ARG A 224 17.05 -4.39 -22.16
C ARG A 224 18.23 -4.09 -23.12
N PRO A 225 18.05 -4.32 -24.43
CA PRO A 225 19.05 -3.97 -25.43
C PRO A 225 19.45 -2.49 -25.43
N ASP A 226 18.54 -1.60 -25.01
CA ASP A 226 18.77 -0.15 -24.88
C ASP A 226 19.53 0.26 -23.59
N GLY A 227 19.91 -0.71 -22.76
CA GLY A 227 20.62 -0.49 -21.51
C GLY A 227 19.74 -0.20 -20.29
N SER A 228 18.42 -0.05 -20.46
CA SER A 228 17.48 0.14 -19.35
C SER A 228 17.10 -1.20 -18.68
N HIS A 229 16.55 -1.15 -17.47
CA HIS A 229 16.08 -2.34 -16.76
C HIS A 229 14.56 -2.34 -16.64
N ILE A 230 13.94 -3.52 -16.74
CA ILE A 230 12.51 -3.70 -16.42
C ILE A 230 12.40 -3.93 -14.92
N ASN A 231 11.57 -3.16 -14.20
CA ASN A 231 11.30 -3.45 -12.79
C ASN A 231 10.39 -4.67 -12.68
N VAL A 232 10.88 -5.73 -12.03
CA VAL A 232 10.17 -6.99 -11.85
C VAL A 232 9.79 -7.13 -10.37
N PRO A 233 8.49 -7.36 -10.06
CA PRO A 233 8.09 -7.68 -8.70
C PRO A 233 8.60 -9.06 -8.30
N MET A 234 9.18 -9.17 -7.12
CA MET A 234 9.68 -10.44 -6.59
C MET A 234 9.61 -10.50 -5.06
N MET A 235 9.32 -11.68 -4.54
CA MET A 235 9.44 -11.92 -3.10
C MET A 235 10.87 -12.32 -2.77
N LEU A 236 11.43 -11.76 -1.71
CA LEU A 236 12.81 -11.97 -1.30
C LEU A 236 12.84 -12.74 0.04
N PRO A 237 12.93 -14.08 0.00
CA PRO A 237 12.94 -14.88 1.22
C PRO A 237 13.94 -14.36 2.26
N LEU A 238 13.52 -14.29 3.52
CA LEU A 238 14.27 -13.76 4.67
C LEU A 238 14.42 -12.24 4.68
N ILE A 239 14.70 -11.60 3.55
CA ILE A 239 14.76 -10.13 3.45
C ILE A 239 13.39 -9.51 3.76
N ASP A 240 12.32 -10.11 3.25
CA ASP A 240 10.92 -9.72 3.47
C ASP A 240 10.43 -9.93 4.92
N MET A 241 11.30 -10.35 5.83
CA MET A 241 11.05 -10.38 7.27
C MET A 241 11.46 -9.09 7.97
N CYS A 242 12.18 -8.17 7.31
CA CYS A 242 12.45 -6.85 7.87
C CYS A 242 11.17 -6.02 7.87
N ASN A 243 10.82 -5.40 9.00
CA ASN A 243 9.64 -4.54 9.12
C ASN A 243 9.88 -3.12 8.60
N HIS A 244 8.81 -2.33 8.49
CA HIS A 244 8.84 -0.97 7.95
C HIS A 244 9.43 0.06 8.93
N SER A 245 10.22 1.00 8.40
CA SER A 245 10.53 2.29 9.05
C SER A 245 10.80 3.36 8.00
N PHE A 246 10.34 4.60 8.25
CA PHE A 246 10.77 5.77 7.47
C PHE A 246 12.23 6.17 7.74
N ASN A 247 12.81 5.69 8.84
CA ASN A 247 14.22 5.82 9.19
C ASN A 247 14.84 4.41 9.26
N PRO A 248 15.04 3.75 8.10
CA PRO A 248 15.54 2.38 8.08
C PRO A 248 17.01 2.31 8.51
N ASN A 249 17.41 1.17 9.05
CA ASN A 249 18.81 0.82 9.37
C ASN A 249 19.31 -0.35 8.51
N ALA A 250 18.58 -0.68 7.45
CA ALA A 250 18.93 -1.64 6.42
C ALA A 250 18.47 -1.12 5.05
N GLU A 251 19.20 -1.44 4.00
CA GLU A 251 18.81 -1.13 2.61
C GLU A 251 19.02 -2.33 1.69
N ILE A 252 18.15 -2.47 0.69
CA ILE A 252 18.30 -3.48 -0.36
C ILE A 252 19.16 -2.88 -1.46
N VAL A 253 20.26 -3.57 -1.79
CA VAL A 253 21.14 -3.23 -2.90
C VAL A 253 21.17 -4.40 -3.87
N GLN A 254 21.10 -4.07 -5.17
CA GLN A 254 21.24 -5.03 -6.25
C GLN A 254 22.57 -4.79 -6.95
N GLU A 255 23.48 -5.76 -6.88
CA GLU A 255 24.79 -5.64 -7.52
C GLU A 255 24.65 -5.81 -9.03
N GLN A 256 25.11 -4.81 -9.79
CA GLN A 256 24.93 -4.75 -11.25
C GLN A 256 26.01 -5.52 -12.04
N ASP A 257 27.10 -5.95 -11.39
CA ASP A 257 28.36 -6.32 -12.06
C ASP A 257 28.79 -7.80 -11.90
N THR A 258 27.87 -8.67 -11.49
CA THR A 258 28.15 -10.12 -11.48
C THR A 258 27.17 -10.83 -12.40
N ALA A 259 27.68 -11.79 -13.16
CA ALA A 259 26.90 -12.67 -14.04
C ALA A 259 25.78 -13.48 -13.32
N ASN A 260 25.63 -13.31 -11.99
CA ASN A 260 24.76 -14.08 -11.11
C ASN A 260 23.81 -13.19 -10.28
N GLY A 261 23.55 -11.93 -10.70
CA GLY A 261 22.46 -11.08 -10.20
C GLY A 261 22.20 -11.11 -8.68
N ARG A 262 23.24 -10.94 -7.86
CA ARG A 262 23.13 -11.06 -6.40
C ARG A 262 22.33 -9.91 -5.79
N MET A 263 21.45 -10.26 -4.85
CA MET A 263 20.64 -9.31 -4.11
C MET A 263 21.10 -9.32 -2.67
N LEU A 264 21.36 -8.16 -2.09
CA LEU A 264 21.89 -8.10 -0.74
C LEU A 264 21.23 -6.99 0.08
N VAL A 265 21.22 -7.19 1.39
CA VAL A 265 20.81 -6.20 2.37
C VAL A 265 22.05 -5.75 3.10
N LYS A 266 22.29 -4.44 3.14
CA LYS A 266 23.44 -3.81 3.83
C LYS A 266 22.95 -2.92 4.97
N ALA A 267 23.79 -2.75 5.97
CA ALA A 267 23.63 -1.70 6.98
C ALA A 267 24.06 -0.34 6.36
N PRO A 268 23.14 0.61 6.10
CA PRO A 268 23.44 1.85 5.42
C PRO A 268 24.10 2.81 6.40
N GLY A 269 25.42 3.02 6.28
CA GLY A 269 26.15 4.13 6.93
C GLY A 269 26.13 4.22 8.47
N ILE A 270 25.32 3.40 9.14
CA ILE A 270 24.98 3.43 10.56
C ILE A 270 25.30 2.06 11.16
N GLN A 271 25.85 2.04 12.38
CA GLN A 271 26.09 0.82 13.13
C GLN A 271 24.76 0.31 13.71
N ILE A 272 24.50 -0.99 13.56
CA ILE A 272 23.33 -1.63 14.17
C ILE A 272 23.75 -2.14 15.55
N LYS A 273 23.01 -1.78 16.59
CA LYS A 273 23.31 -2.19 17.96
C LYS A 273 22.73 -3.57 18.25
N ARG A 274 23.21 -4.18 19.32
CA ARG A 274 22.55 -5.37 19.86
C ARG A 274 21.10 -5.03 20.24
N ASP A 275 20.21 -5.97 19.95
CA ASP A 275 18.76 -5.94 20.15
C ASP A 275 18.01 -4.93 19.25
N ASP A 276 18.70 -4.27 18.32
CA ASP A 276 18.05 -3.45 17.28
C ASP A 276 17.28 -4.34 16.30
N LEU A 277 16.10 -3.87 15.91
CA LEU A 277 15.33 -4.45 14.81
C LEU A 277 15.98 -4.07 13.48
N LEU A 278 16.02 -4.99 12.52
CA LEU A 278 16.38 -4.65 11.15
C LEU A 278 15.14 -4.18 10.40
N LEU A 279 15.20 -2.93 9.94
CA LEU A 279 14.06 -2.22 9.37
C LEU A 279 14.41 -1.71 7.97
N LEU A 280 13.48 -1.91 7.03
CA LEU A 280 13.53 -1.40 5.67
C LEU A 280 12.52 -0.27 5.49
N ASN A 281 12.74 0.61 4.52
CA ASN A 281 11.69 1.51 4.05
C ASN A 281 10.93 0.83 2.91
N TYR A 282 9.65 0.53 3.13
CA TYR A 282 8.75 -0.06 2.13
C TYR A 282 8.32 0.95 1.05
N GLY A 283 8.59 2.23 1.28
CA GLY A 283 8.15 3.35 0.47
C GLY A 283 7.51 4.42 1.35
N ASN A 284 7.50 5.64 0.81
CA ASN A 284 6.87 6.80 1.42
C ASN A 284 5.37 6.81 1.09
N LEU A 285 4.66 5.81 1.60
CA LEU A 285 3.25 5.54 1.27
C LEU A 285 2.29 6.20 2.27
N ASN A 286 1.07 6.48 1.84
CA ASN A 286 -0.01 6.92 2.73
C ASN A 286 -0.63 5.74 3.49
N ASN A 287 -1.46 6.03 4.50
CA ASN A 287 -2.09 4.97 5.28
C ASN A 287 -3.16 4.19 4.50
N ASP A 288 -3.65 4.69 3.36
CA ASP A 288 -4.57 3.93 2.49
C ASP A 288 -3.83 2.72 1.93
N LEU A 289 -2.63 2.93 1.39
CA LEU A 289 -1.79 1.89 0.81
C LEU A 289 -1.21 0.97 1.89
N PHE A 290 -0.73 1.51 3.02
CA PHE A 290 -0.25 0.66 4.11
C PHE A 290 -1.34 -0.29 4.64
N LEU A 291 -2.57 0.21 4.80
CA LEU A 291 -3.66 -0.66 5.25
C LEU A 291 -4.09 -1.64 4.16
N LEU A 292 -4.24 -1.20 2.91
CA LEU A 292 -4.69 -2.04 1.79
C LEU A 292 -3.72 -3.16 1.44
N ASP A 293 -2.42 -2.86 1.42
CA ASP A 293 -1.40 -3.76 0.87
C ASP A 293 -0.57 -4.46 1.93
N TYR A 294 -0.42 -3.86 3.12
CA TYR A 294 0.43 -4.36 4.19
C TYR A 294 -0.33 -4.71 5.48
N GLY A 295 -1.55 -4.20 5.67
CA GLY A 295 -2.40 -4.54 6.81
C GLY A 295 -2.02 -3.85 8.11
N PHE A 296 -1.45 -2.64 8.05
CA PHE A 296 -1.18 -1.81 9.23
C PHE A 296 -1.40 -0.32 8.96
N VAL A 297 -1.46 0.47 10.03
CA VAL A 297 -1.63 1.93 9.98
C VAL A 297 -0.47 2.56 10.74
N ILE A 298 0.18 3.57 10.16
CA ILE A 298 1.26 4.31 10.82
C ILE A 298 0.67 5.55 11.50
N PRO A 299 0.81 5.69 12.83
CA PRO A 299 0.46 6.91 13.53
C PRO A 299 1.30 8.09 13.05
N SER A 300 0.68 9.25 12.82
CA SER A 300 1.37 10.49 12.42
C SER A 300 2.24 10.31 11.17
N ASN A 301 1.77 9.50 10.20
CA ASN A 301 2.48 9.25 8.96
C ASN A 301 2.63 10.56 8.14
N PRO A 302 3.86 11.02 7.88
CA PRO A 302 4.11 12.28 7.16
C PRO A 302 3.71 12.24 5.68
N TYR A 303 3.51 11.05 5.13
CA TYR A 303 3.07 10.84 3.74
C TYR A 303 1.58 10.53 3.65
N ASP A 304 0.86 10.54 4.77
CA ASP A 304 -0.58 10.31 4.75
C ASP A 304 -1.32 11.45 4.08
N CYS A 305 -2.44 11.12 3.44
CA CYS A 305 -3.30 12.10 2.78
C CYS A 305 -4.76 11.69 2.83
N VAL A 306 -5.65 12.66 2.62
CA VAL A 306 -7.08 12.45 2.45
C VAL A 306 -7.43 12.72 0.99
N GLU A 307 -7.95 11.71 0.31
CA GLU A 307 -8.47 11.80 -1.05
C GLU A 307 -9.84 12.48 -1.02
N LEU A 308 -9.98 13.55 -1.79
CA LEU A 308 -11.23 14.25 -2.06
C LEU A 308 -11.48 14.24 -3.58
N LYS A 309 -12.74 14.47 -3.96
CA LYS A 309 -13.11 14.69 -5.35
C LYS A 309 -13.22 16.20 -5.59
N TYR A 310 -12.59 16.70 -6.64
CA TYR A 310 -12.85 18.00 -7.19
C TYR A 310 -14.27 17.99 -7.79
N ASP A 311 -15.20 18.57 -7.05
CA ASP A 311 -16.61 18.60 -7.38
C ASP A 311 -17.11 20.05 -7.27
N SER A 312 -17.63 20.58 -8.36
CA SER A 312 -17.93 22.01 -8.45
C SER A 312 -19.06 22.42 -7.50
N ALA A 313 -20.08 21.58 -7.33
CA ALA A 313 -21.19 21.87 -6.42
C ALA A 313 -20.72 21.85 -4.96
N LEU A 314 -19.84 20.92 -4.61
CA LEU A 314 -19.20 20.88 -3.29
C LEU A 314 -18.36 22.13 -3.03
N LEU A 315 -17.61 22.60 -4.03
CA LEU A 315 -16.80 23.81 -3.93
C LEU A 315 -17.64 25.08 -3.84
N ASP A 316 -18.79 25.16 -4.53
CA ASP A 316 -19.75 26.24 -4.36
C ASP A 316 -20.32 26.25 -2.93
N ALA A 317 -20.69 25.09 -2.39
CA ALA A 317 -21.15 24.98 -1.01
C ALA A 317 -20.07 25.39 0.01
N ALA A 318 -18.82 24.95 -0.20
CA ALA A 318 -17.68 25.36 0.61
C ALA A 318 -17.41 26.87 0.50
N GLY A 319 -17.52 27.44 -0.69
CA GLY A 319 -17.35 28.87 -0.94
C GLY A 319 -18.40 29.72 -0.21
N MET A 320 -19.67 29.32 -0.29
CA MET A 320 -20.75 29.98 0.47
C MET A 320 -20.51 29.89 1.98
N ALA A 321 -20.13 28.72 2.49
CA ALA A 321 -19.79 28.53 3.91
C ALA A 321 -18.56 29.36 4.34
N ALA A 322 -17.65 29.66 3.41
CA ALA A 322 -16.50 30.54 3.61
C ALA A 322 -16.85 32.05 3.55
N GLY A 323 -18.11 32.41 3.28
CA GLY A 323 -18.58 33.79 3.18
C GLY A 323 -18.38 34.43 1.81
N ILE A 324 -18.19 33.63 0.76
CA ILE A 324 -18.14 34.13 -0.62
C ILE A 324 -19.58 34.27 -1.12
N SER A 325 -19.98 35.49 -1.49
CA SER A 325 -21.38 35.80 -1.84
C SER A 325 -21.88 35.09 -3.10
N SER A 326 -21.01 34.88 -4.08
CA SER A 326 -21.35 34.28 -5.38
C SER A 326 -20.19 33.42 -5.91
N PRO A 327 -19.88 32.27 -5.28
CA PRO A 327 -18.91 31.34 -5.84
C PRO A 327 -19.42 30.83 -7.19
N ASN A 328 -18.50 30.64 -8.13
CA ASN A 328 -18.85 30.26 -9.50
C ASN A 328 -18.04 29.03 -9.97
N PHE A 329 -17.86 28.05 -9.09
CA PHE A 329 -17.14 26.82 -9.40
C PHE A 329 -17.91 25.95 -10.39
N SER A 330 -19.25 25.97 -10.35
CA SER A 330 -20.09 25.21 -11.28
C SER A 330 -20.27 25.85 -12.66
N SER A 331 -20.06 27.17 -12.82
CA SER A 331 -20.16 27.86 -14.11
C SER A 331 -18.98 28.80 -14.40
N PRO A 332 -17.73 28.32 -14.36
CA PRO A 332 -16.53 29.16 -14.53
C PRO A 332 -16.49 29.83 -15.90
N LEU A 333 -15.89 31.02 -15.97
CA LEU A 333 -15.73 31.78 -17.21
C LEU A 333 -14.89 31.01 -18.25
N PRO A 334 -15.04 31.26 -19.57
CA PRO A 334 -14.30 30.52 -20.60
C PRO A 334 -12.78 30.50 -20.41
N TRP A 335 -12.18 31.61 -19.96
CA TRP A 335 -10.74 31.67 -19.70
C TRP A 335 -10.34 30.90 -18.42
N GLN A 336 -11.21 30.83 -17.41
CA GLN A 336 -10.99 30.01 -16.22
C GLN A 336 -11.07 28.52 -16.59
N GLN A 337 -12.02 28.13 -17.46
CA GLN A 337 -12.13 26.76 -17.97
C GLN A 337 -10.86 26.29 -18.69
N GLN A 338 -10.21 27.18 -19.46
CA GLN A 338 -8.93 26.88 -20.10
C GLN A 338 -7.85 26.55 -19.06
N ILE A 339 -7.76 27.33 -17.98
CA ILE A 339 -6.80 27.08 -16.90
C ILE A 339 -7.15 25.79 -16.14
N LEU A 340 -8.43 25.52 -15.85
CA LEU A 340 -8.85 24.25 -15.22
C LEU A 340 -8.50 23.03 -16.06
N SER A 341 -8.55 23.16 -17.40
CA SER A 341 -8.12 22.11 -18.32
C SER A 341 -6.60 21.91 -18.25
N GLN A 342 -5.81 22.99 -18.17
CA GLN A 342 -4.35 22.91 -17.95
C GLN A 342 -3.99 22.33 -16.57
N LEU A 343 -4.85 22.52 -15.57
CA LEU A 343 -4.73 21.90 -14.25
C LEU A 343 -5.19 20.43 -14.23
N ASN A 344 -5.69 19.91 -15.36
CA ASN A 344 -6.28 18.58 -15.46
C ASN A 344 -7.46 18.33 -14.51
N LEU A 345 -8.27 19.38 -14.26
CA LEU A 345 -9.48 19.35 -13.43
C LEU A 345 -10.76 19.47 -14.28
N ARG A 346 -10.61 19.54 -15.61
CA ARG A 346 -11.70 19.63 -16.59
C ARG A 346 -11.27 18.99 -17.92
N GLY A 347 -12.18 18.33 -18.61
CA GLY A 347 -11.92 17.61 -19.86
C GLY A 347 -12.34 16.14 -19.79
N GLU A 348 -12.23 15.41 -20.90
CA GLU A 348 -12.59 13.98 -20.99
C GLU A 348 -11.71 13.11 -20.07
N ASP A 349 -10.41 13.42 -19.99
CA ASP A 349 -9.43 12.68 -19.17
C ASP A 349 -9.10 13.36 -17.83
N ALA A 350 -10.02 14.18 -17.31
CA ALA A 350 -9.79 14.98 -16.11
C ALA A 350 -9.48 14.12 -14.88
N GLN A 351 -8.40 14.45 -14.16
CA GLN A 351 -8.04 13.82 -12.90
C GLN A 351 -8.67 14.56 -11.72
N LEU A 352 -9.94 14.25 -11.46
CA LEU A 352 -10.73 14.90 -10.41
C LEU A 352 -10.36 14.46 -8.98
N LYS A 353 -9.47 13.50 -8.79
CA LYS A 353 -8.94 13.15 -7.47
C LYS A 353 -7.96 14.23 -7.02
N ILE A 354 -8.18 14.80 -5.85
CA ILE A 354 -7.32 15.80 -5.20
C ILE A 354 -7.04 15.35 -3.77
N SER A 355 -6.00 15.90 -3.14
CA SER A 355 -5.62 15.52 -1.77
C SER A 355 -5.49 16.68 -0.79
N LEU A 356 -5.75 16.37 0.48
CA LEU A 356 -5.28 17.14 1.63
C LEU A 356 -4.16 16.35 2.32
N GLY A 357 -3.06 17.01 2.65
CA GLY A 357 -1.86 16.34 3.16
C GLY A 357 -1.06 15.59 2.09
N GLY A 358 -0.07 14.81 2.55
CA GLY A 358 0.99 14.21 1.74
C GLY A 358 2.24 15.10 1.77
N SER A 359 2.94 15.22 0.63
CA SER A 359 4.12 16.08 0.50
C SER A 359 3.82 17.56 0.70
N GLU A 360 2.57 17.97 0.44
CA GLU A 360 2.08 19.34 0.55
C GLU A 360 0.83 19.37 1.42
N LEU A 361 0.54 20.51 2.04
CA LEU A 361 -0.64 20.65 2.91
C LEU A 361 -1.96 20.51 2.12
N VAL A 362 -1.97 20.99 0.87
CA VAL A 362 -3.13 21.02 -0.03
C VAL A 362 -2.65 20.71 -1.45
N ASP A 363 -3.44 19.95 -2.22
CA ASP A 363 -3.19 19.77 -3.65
C ASP A 363 -3.10 21.12 -4.35
N GLY A 364 -1.94 21.39 -4.96
CA GLY A 364 -1.69 22.66 -5.65
C GLY A 364 -2.68 22.92 -6.78
N ARG A 365 -3.23 21.90 -7.44
CA ARG A 365 -4.26 22.08 -8.48
C ARG A 365 -5.54 22.62 -7.88
N LEU A 366 -5.94 22.14 -6.70
CA LEU A 366 -7.09 22.70 -5.98
C LEU A 366 -6.82 24.17 -5.64
N LEU A 367 -5.67 24.48 -5.05
CA LEU A 367 -5.32 25.85 -4.67
C LEU A 367 -5.31 26.81 -5.87
N ALA A 368 -4.69 26.40 -6.98
CA ALA A 368 -4.67 27.16 -8.21
C ALA A 368 -6.08 27.37 -8.78
N ALA A 369 -6.92 26.33 -8.80
CA ALA A 369 -8.30 26.44 -9.25
C ALA A 369 -9.12 27.43 -8.41
N LEU A 370 -8.97 27.40 -7.08
CA LEU A 370 -9.63 28.34 -6.18
C LEU A 370 -9.17 29.78 -6.43
N ARG A 371 -7.85 30.02 -6.52
CA ARG A 371 -7.28 31.35 -6.83
C ARG A 371 -7.84 31.91 -8.14
N VAL A 372 -7.87 31.08 -9.18
CA VAL A 372 -8.34 31.44 -10.53
C VAL A 372 -9.84 31.74 -10.56
N ILE A 373 -10.67 30.87 -9.96
CA ILE A 373 -12.13 31.01 -10.00
C ILE A 373 -12.60 32.18 -9.14
N LEU A 374 -11.94 32.42 -8.02
CA LEU A 374 -12.24 33.53 -7.11
C LEU A 374 -11.62 34.86 -7.56
N SER A 375 -10.93 34.89 -8.71
CA SER A 375 -10.41 36.12 -9.33
C SER A 375 -11.30 36.56 -10.49
N ASN A 376 -11.61 37.86 -10.53
CA ASN A 376 -12.26 38.50 -11.67
C ASN A 376 -11.26 39.15 -12.63
N ASP A 377 -9.97 39.19 -12.26
CA ASP A 377 -8.92 39.82 -13.05
C ASP A 377 -8.14 38.76 -13.85
N LYS A 378 -8.52 38.63 -15.12
CA LYS A 378 -7.88 37.73 -16.07
C LYS A 378 -6.41 38.11 -16.30
N GLU A 379 -6.09 39.40 -16.38
CA GLU A 379 -4.73 39.86 -16.68
C GLU A 379 -3.79 39.59 -15.51
N ALA A 380 -4.25 39.81 -14.26
CA ALA A 380 -3.49 39.45 -13.07
C ALA A 380 -3.19 37.94 -13.04
N VAL A 381 -4.19 37.09 -13.31
CA VAL A 381 -3.99 35.64 -13.33
C VAL A 381 -2.99 35.22 -14.42
N GLN A 382 -3.08 35.80 -15.61
CA GLN A 382 -2.20 35.49 -16.74
C GLN A 382 -0.75 35.94 -16.55
N LYS A 383 -0.47 36.85 -15.61
CA LYS A 383 0.91 37.24 -15.25
C LYS A 383 1.66 36.18 -14.45
N HIS A 384 0.95 35.21 -13.87
CA HIS A 384 1.54 34.15 -13.06
C HIS A 384 1.53 32.82 -13.80
N ASP A 385 2.63 32.07 -13.65
CA ASP A 385 2.67 30.69 -14.10
C ASP A 385 1.86 29.76 -13.17
N LEU A 386 1.52 28.58 -13.68
CA LEU A 386 0.76 27.59 -12.91
C LEU A 386 1.53 27.09 -11.68
N THR A 387 2.85 27.08 -11.71
CA THR A 387 3.68 26.67 -10.56
C THR A 387 3.50 27.62 -9.38
N THR A 388 3.47 28.92 -9.63
CA THR A 388 3.20 29.96 -8.64
C THR A 388 1.77 29.84 -8.11
N LEU A 389 0.79 29.65 -9.01
CA LEU A 389 -0.61 29.49 -8.62
C LEU A 389 -0.87 28.19 -7.85
N LYS A 390 -0.07 27.13 -8.05
CA LYS A 390 -0.15 25.88 -7.28
C LYS A 390 0.55 25.95 -5.93
N SER A 391 1.51 26.86 -5.76
CA SER A 391 2.34 26.91 -4.57
C SER A 391 1.63 27.58 -3.39
N LEU A 392 1.58 26.88 -2.25
CA LEU A 392 1.12 27.46 -0.98
C LEU A 392 2.14 28.43 -0.37
N SER A 393 3.43 28.30 -0.72
CA SER A 393 4.49 29.18 -0.23
C SER A 393 4.53 30.54 -0.94
N ALA A 394 3.91 30.65 -2.12
CA ALA A 394 3.74 31.93 -2.81
C ALA A 394 2.98 32.93 -1.92
N GLU A 395 3.49 34.16 -1.83
CA GLU A 395 2.85 35.22 -1.04
C GLU A 395 1.68 35.84 -1.80
N ALA A 396 0.48 35.25 -1.64
CA ALA A 396 -0.79 35.79 -2.11
C ALA A 396 -0.72 36.34 -3.56
N PRO A 397 -0.48 35.47 -4.57
CA PRO A 397 -0.13 35.91 -5.93
C PRO A 397 -1.20 36.80 -6.57
N LEU A 398 -2.47 36.61 -6.22
CA LEU A 398 -3.59 37.40 -6.73
C LEU A 398 -4.14 38.39 -5.69
N GLY A 399 -3.34 38.76 -4.70
CA GLY A 399 -3.69 39.64 -3.59
C GLY A 399 -4.21 38.92 -2.35
N ILE A 400 -4.10 39.59 -1.19
CA ILE A 400 -4.43 39.02 0.13
C ILE A 400 -5.89 38.57 0.20
N SER A 401 -6.82 39.39 -0.30
CA SER A 401 -8.25 39.06 -0.28
C SER A 401 -8.57 37.76 -1.05
N ASN A 402 -8.01 37.58 -2.25
CA ASN A 402 -8.18 36.35 -3.04
C ASN A 402 -7.57 35.14 -2.32
N GLU A 403 -6.36 35.29 -1.78
CA GLU A 403 -5.68 34.22 -1.05
C GLU A 403 -6.47 33.80 0.20
N VAL A 404 -6.97 34.76 0.98
CA VAL A 404 -7.82 34.49 2.15
C VAL A 404 -9.11 33.79 1.75
N ALA A 405 -9.75 34.20 0.65
CA ALA A 405 -10.96 33.55 0.14
C ALA A 405 -10.70 32.09 -0.30
N ALA A 406 -9.60 31.84 -1.01
CA ALA A 406 -9.20 30.50 -1.42
C ALA A 406 -8.92 29.60 -0.20
N LEU A 407 -8.13 30.07 0.77
CA LEU A 407 -7.80 29.30 1.97
C LEU A 407 -9.03 29.05 2.85
N ARG A 408 -9.93 30.02 3.00
CA ARG A 408 -11.20 29.84 3.73
C ARG A 408 -12.10 28.81 3.04
N THR A 409 -12.13 28.78 1.71
CA THR A 409 -12.86 27.76 0.95
C THR A 409 -12.31 26.36 1.23
N ILE A 410 -10.98 26.19 1.28
CA ILE A 410 -10.36 24.90 1.65
C ILE A 410 -10.70 24.53 3.10
N ILE A 411 -10.66 25.48 4.03
CA ILE A 411 -11.05 25.23 5.43
C ILE A 411 -12.51 24.77 5.51
N ALA A 412 -13.42 25.40 4.79
CA ALA A 412 -14.82 24.97 4.71
C ALA A 412 -14.96 23.57 4.10
N LEU A 413 -14.18 23.25 3.06
CA LEU A 413 -14.12 21.92 2.47
C LEU A 413 -13.67 20.87 3.49
N CYS A 414 -12.67 21.18 4.33
CA CYS A 414 -12.24 20.31 5.41
C CYS A 414 -13.35 20.07 6.46
N VAL A 415 -14.13 21.10 6.80
CA VAL A 415 -15.29 20.95 7.71
C VAL A 415 -16.32 19.99 7.09
N ILE A 416 -16.63 20.16 5.81
CA ILE A 416 -17.56 19.28 5.09
C ILE A 416 -17.00 17.85 5.03
N ALA A 417 -15.70 17.68 4.76
CA ALA A 417 -15.05 16.36 4.74
C ALA A 417 -15.14 15.66 6.11
N LEU A 418 -14.90 16.37 7.21
CA LEU A 418 -15.09 15.83 8.57
C LEU A 418 -16.54 15.45 8.85
N GLY A 419 -17.51 16.21 8.33
CA GLY A 419 -18.93 15.92 8.46
C GLY A 419 -19.39 14.62 7.80
N HIS A 420 -18.60 14.05 6.87
CA HIS A 420 -18.87 12.76 6.26
C HIS A 420 -18.47 11.57 7.14
N PHE A 421 -17.69 11.78 8.20
CA PHE A 421 -17.39 10.73 9.17
C PHE A 421 -18.57 10.60 10.16
N PRO A 422 -19.19 9.41 10.29
CA PRO A 422 -20.29 9.21 11.24
C PRO A 422 -19.93 9.45 12.70
N THR A 423 -18.66 9.25 13.08
CA THR A 423 -18.18 9.45 14.46
C THR A 423 -17.19 10.61 14.54
N LYS A 424 -17.08 11.19 15.74
CA LYS A 424 -16.09 12.24 16.05
C LYS A 424 -14.74 11.63 16.45
N LEU A 425 -13.69 12.46 16.48
CA LEU A 425 -12.35 12.01 16.86
C LEU A 425 -12.30 11.48 18.30
N MET A 426 -12.84 12.24 19.27
CA MET A 426 -12.84 11.85 20.68
C MET A 426 -13.66 10.57 20.95
N GLU A 427 -14.74 10.35 20.18
CA GLU A 427 -15.54 9.13 20.25
C GLU A 427 -14.70 7.92 19.85
N ASP A 428 -13.93 8.03 18.76
CA ASP A 428 -13.06 6.96 18.29
C ASP A 428 -11.90 6.67 19.24
N GLU A 429 -11.28 7.70 19.82
CA GLU A 429 -10.24 7.54 20.84
C GLU A 429 -10.78 6.82 22.08
N SER A 430 -12.05 7.05 22.42
CA SER A 430 -12.73 6.31 23.50
C SER A 430 -12.99 4.86 23.12
N LEU A 431 -13.44 4.60 21.88
CA LEU A 431 -13.66 3.24 21.38
C LEU A 431 -12.38 2.40 21.34
N LEU A 432 -11.23 2.99 21.00
CA LEU A 432 -9.95 2.28 21.03
C LEU A 432 -9.48 1.87 22.43
N LYS A 433 -9.97 2.53 23.49
CA LYS A 433 -9.66 2.15 24.87
C LYS A 433 -10.47 0.94 25.34
N GLN A 434 -11.51 0.57 24.61
CA GLN A 434 -12.34 -0.60 24.90
C GLN A 434 -11.69 -1.86 24.34
N SER A 435 -12.06 -3.02 24.87
CA SER A 435 -11.65 -4.30 24.30
C SER A 435 -12.43 -4.55 23.02
N VAL A 436 -11.78 -4.34 21.88
CA VAL A 436 -12.32 -4.57 20.53
C VAL A 436 -11.46 -5.59 19.79
N SER A 437 -11.99 -6.15 18.70
CA SER A 437 -11.21 -7.07 17.86
C SER A 437 -10.02 -6.36 17.19
N ALA A 438 -9.04 -7.14 16.74
CA ALA A 438 -7.87 -6.66 16.01
C ALA A 438 -8.22 -5.80 14.79
N SER A 439 -9.11 -6.30 13.93
CA SER A 439 -9.58 -5.64 12.71
C SER A 439 -10.40 -4.39 13.04
N THR A 440 -11.24 -4.45 14.07
CA THR A 440 -11.98 -3.27 14.57
C THR A 440 -11.01 -2.18 15.03
N ALA A 441 -10.01 -2.52 15.86
CA ALA A 441 -9.02 -1.57 16.33
C ALA A 441 -8.27 -0.92 15.16
N LEU A 442 -7.85 -1.73 14.18
CA LEU A 442 -7.13 -1.23 13.01
C LEU A 442 -7.99 -0.29 12.15
N ALA A 443 -9.27 -0.63 11.95
CA ALA A 443 -10.22 0.23 11.24
C ALA A 443 -10.46 1.56 11.96
N ILE A 444 -10.58 1.54 13.29
CA ILE A 444 -10.74 2.76 14.10
C ILE A 444 -9.46 3.61 14.07
N GLN A 445 -8.27 2.99 14.23
CA GLN A 445 -6.99 3.69 14.11
C GLN A 445 -6.86 4.38 12.76
N PHE A 446 -7.23 3.72 11.67
CA PHE A 446 -7.20 4.30 10.33
C PHE A 446 -8.05 5.58 10.24
N ARG A 447 -9.33 5.53 10.64
CA ARG A 447 -10.21 6.71 10.55
C ARG A 447 -9.83 7.84 11.53
N ILE A 448 -9.20 7.52 12.66
CA ILE A 448 -8.58 8.51 13.55
C ILE A 448 -7.49 9.27 12.82
N GLN A 449 -6.57 8.58 12.14
CA GLN A 449 -5.48 9.24 11.39
C GLN A 449 -6.04 10.16 10.31
N LYS A 450 -7.09 9.73 9.58
CA LYS A 450 -7.75 10.58 8.57
C LYS A 450 -8.38 11.83 9.16
N LYS A 451 -9.12 11.70 10.26
CA LYS A 451 -9.73 12.87 10.92
C LYS A 451 -8.67 13.82 11.50
N ALA A 452 -7.62 13.28 12.13
CA ALA A 452 -6.53 14.06 12.67
C ALA A 452 -5.83 14.90 11.58
N LEU A 453 -5.55 14.27 10.42
CA LEU A 453 -4.96 14.95 9.27
C LEU A 453 -5.81 16.14 8.79
N ILE A 454 -7.12 15.95 8.63
CA ILE A 454 -8.02 17.04 8.19
C ILE A 454 -8.02 18.19 9.21
N ILE A 455 -8.06 17.86 10.51
CA ILE A 455 -8.02 18.85 11.60
C ILE A 455 -6.70 19.63 11.59
N ASP A 456 -5.57 18.96 11.38
CA ASP A 456 -4.27 19.60 11.30
C ASP A 456 -4.14 20.47 10.04
N ALA A 457 -4.66 20.02 8.90
CA ALA A 457 -4.73 20.83 7.69
C ALA A 457 -5.53 22.13 7.94
N MET A 458 -6.73 22.02 8.53
CA MET A 458 -7.54 23.18 8.91
C MET A 458 -6.80 24.14 9.84
N ARG A 459 -6.11 23.60 10.86
CA ARG A 459 -5.37 24.41 11.84
C ARG A 459 -4.22 25.19 11.18
N ASN A 460 -3.47 24.56 10.29
CA ASN A 460 -2.37 25.20 9.56
C ASN A 460 -2.89 26.27 8.58
N LEU A 461 -3.94 25.97 7.82
CA LEU A 461 -4.57 26.93 6.91
C LEU A 461 -5.15 28.13 7.67
N THR A 462 -5.79 27.90 8.83
CA THR A 462 -6.31 28.98 9.69
C THR A 462 -5.20 29.89 10.20
N ARG A 463 -4.04 29.32 10.59
CA ARG A 463 -2.86 30.12 10.98
C ARG A 463 -2.37 30.99 9.81
N ARG A 464 -2.34 30.44 8.59
CA ARG A 464 -1.96 31.20 7.39
C ARG A 464 -2.94 32.34 7.10
N VAL A 465 -4.24 32.09 7.16
CA VAL A 465 -5.28 33.13 6.99
C VAL A 465 -5.12 34.27 7.98
N LYS A 466 -4.89 33.96 9.27
CA LYS A 466 -4.66 34.98 10.31
C LYS A 466 -3.41 35.83 10.01
N SER A 467 -2.32 35.19 9.62
CA SER A 467 -1.07 35.87 9.26
C SER A 467 -1.22 36.79 8.05
N LEU A 468 -1.99 36.39 7.04
CA LEU A 468 -2.27 37.22 5.87
C LEU A 468 -3.18 38.42 6.23
N SER A 469 -4.24 38.17 7.00
CA SER A 469 -5.17 39.22 7.42
C SER A 469 -4.50 40.30 8.26
N SER A 470 -3.51 39.95 9.10
CA SER A 470 -2.74 40.94 9.86
C SER A 470 -1.82 41.81 8.99
N LYS A 471 -1.36 41.31 7.84
CA LYS A 471 -0.53 42.11 6.90
C LYS A 471 -1.39 43.16 6.17
N GLU A 472 -2.63 42.81 5.85
CA GLU A 472 -3.60 43.72 5.22
C GLU A 472 -3.96 44.90 6.13
N SER A 473 -4.09 44.68 7.45
CA SER A 473 -4.36 45.77 8.42
C SER A 473 -3.19 46.74 8.65
N VAL A 474 -1.96 46.39 8.23
CA VAL A 474 -0.76 47.23 8.40
C VAL A 474 -0.46 48.06 7.13
N THR A 475 -1.15 47.77 6.03
CA THR A 475 -0.95 48.43 4.72
C THR A 475 -1.96 49.56 4.45
N PHE A 476 -2.75 49.95 5.43
CA PHE A 476 -3.67 51.09 5.39
C PHE A 476 -3.14 52.31 6.15
#